data_AF-A0A3N7FWJ3-F1
#
_entry.id   AF-A0A3N7FWJ3-F1
#
_cell.length_a   1.000
_cell.length_b   1.000
_cell.length_c   1.000
_cell.angle_alpha   90.00
_cell.angle_beta   90.00
_cell.angle_gamma   90.00
#
_symmetry.space_group_name_H-M   'P 1'
#
loop_
_entity.id
_entity.type
_entity.pdbx_description
1 polymer ?
#
loop_
_entity_poly.entity_id
_entity_poly.type
_entity_poly.pdbx_seq_one_letter_code
_entity_poly.pdbx_strand_id
1 'polypeptide(L)' 'MSETIHGSCFLLSFFCFPLNSHVSLGADTISANSSLSRDQTIVSARKVFELVFFHPGSSLARQE' A
#
# COMPACT_ATOMS: atom_id res chain seq x y z
N MET A 1 17.93 39.57 -13.17
CA MET A 1 17.96 38.62 -12.04
C MET A 1 16.59 37.94 -12.01
N SER A 2 16.30 37.10 -13.01
CA SER A 2 14.96 36.51 -13.24
C SER A 2 15.05 35.10 -13.85
N GLU A 3 16.14 34.80 -14.57
CA GLU A 3 16.38 33.52 -15.24
C GLU A 3 16.58 32.32 -14.28
N THR A 4 16.82 32.55 -12.98
CA THR A 4 17.08 31.49 -11.98
C THR A 4 15.81 30.96 -11.29
N ILE A 5 14.67 31.63 -11.45
CA ILE A 5 13.43 31.33 -10.71
C ILE A 5 12.76 30.06 -11.25
N HIS A 6 12.76 29.86 -12.57
CA HIS A 6 12.17 28.66 -13.19
C HIS A 6 12.83 27.36 -12.73
N GLY A 7 14.17 27.36 -12.61
CA GLY A 7 14.91 26.20 -12.11
C GLY A 7 14.64 25.91 -10.63
N SER A 8 14.48 26.96 -9.81
CA SER A 8 14.17 26.81 -8.38
C SER A 8 12.76 26.27 -8.13
N CYS A 9 11.75 26.77 -8.85
CA CYS A 9 10.37 26.30 -8.75
C CYS A 9 10.21 24.82 -9.18
N PHE A 10 10.94 24.40 -10.23
CA PHE A 10 10.93 23.02 -10.68
C PHE A 10 11.48 22.06 -9.62
N LEU A 11 12.54 22.45 -8.89
CA LEU A 11 13.11 21.65 -7.81
C LEU A 11 12.20 21.57 -6.58
N LEU A 12 11.50 22.66 -6.24
CA LEU A 12 10.51 22.69 -5.16
C LEU A 12 9.35 21.72 -5.44
N SER A 13 8.92 21.60 -6.69
CA SER A 13 7.89 20.63 -7.10
C SER A 13 8.28 19.21 -6.73
N PHE A 14 9.51 18.78 -6.96
CA PHE A 14 9.98 17.41 -6.66
C PHE A 14 10.03 17.10 -5.15
N PHE A 15 10.35 18.09 -4.31
CA PHE A 15 10.41 17.93 -2.85
C PHE A 15 9.05 18.07 -2.16
N CYS A 16 8.10 18.77 -2.78
CA CYS A 16 6.77 19.04 -2.21
C CYS A 16 5.72 17.97 -2.51
N PHE A 17 5.98 17.03 -3.44
CA PHE A 17 5.11 15.88 -3.65
C PHE A 17 5.54 14.74 -2.73
N PRO A 18 4.82 14.46 -1.62
CA PRO A 18 4.99 13.18 -0.97
C PRO A 18 4.56 12.11 -1.97
N LEU A 19 5.53 11.32 -2.43
CA LEU A 19 5.31 10.09 -3.19
C LEU A 19 4.55 9.12 -2.28
N ASN A 20 3.25 9.35 -2.11
CA ASN A 20 2.31 8.43 -1.46
C ASN A 20 2.01 7.27 -2.41
N SER A 21 3.03 6.71 -3.07
CA SER A 21 2.90 5.37 -3.58
C SER A 21 2.97 4.47 -2.36
N HIS A 22 1.81 4.10 -1.83
CA HIS A 22 1.71 2.95 -0.95
C HIS A 22 2.03 1.72 -1.82
N VAL A 23 3.32 1.52 -2.10
CA VAL A 23 3.81 0.33 -2.79
C VAL A 23 3.65 -0.80 -1.78
N SER A 24 2.47 -1.40 -1.79
CA SER A 24 2.21 -2.63 -1.07
C SER A 24 3.11 -3.69 -1.69
N LEU A 25 4.20 -4.02 -0.98
CA LEU A 25 5.03 -5.19 -1.26
C LEU A 25 4.26 -6.42 -0.75
N GLY A 26 3.15 -6.72 -1.42
CA GLY A 26 2.44 -7.97 -1.20
C GLY A 26 3.23 -9.09 -1.84
N ALA A 27 3.51 -10.15 -1.08
CA ALA A 27 3.95 -11.40 -1.68
C ALA A 27 2.84 -11.88 -2.63
N ASP A 28 3.19 -12.29 -3.85
CA ASP A 28 2.26 -12.87 -4.82
C ASP A 28 2.18 -14.40 -4.70
N THR A 29 3.04 -14.99 -3.87
CA THR A 29 3.19 -16.43 -3.66
C THR A 29 3.08 -16.75 -2.16
N ILE A 30 2.24 -17.73 -1.81
CA ILE A 30 2.11 -18.27 -0.46
C ILE A 30 2.92 -19.56 -0.37
N SER A 31 3.86 -19.64 0.57
CA SER A 31 4.58 -20.89 0.84
C SER A 31 3.77 -21.80 1.75
N ALA A 32 3.84 -23.11 1.50
CA ALA A 32 3.35 -24.08 2.47
C ALA A 32 4.08 -23.91 3.82
N ASN A 33 3.34 -24.05 4.92
CA ASN A 33 3.84 -23.97 6.30
C ASN A 33 4.36 -22.59 6.75
N SER A 34 4.21 -21.53 5.96
CA SER A 34 4.43 -20.16 6.43
C SER A 34 3.13 -19.55 6.94
N SER A 35 3.11 -19.06 8.18
CA SER A 35 2.00 -18.29 8.71
C SER A 35 1.97 -16.89 8.10
N LEU A 36 0.79 -16.43 7.69
CA LEU A 36 0.58 -15.06 7.26
C LEU A 36 0.11 -14.20 8.44
N SER A 37 0.64 -12.98 8.54
CA SER A 37 0.13 -12.01 9.50
C SER A 37 -1.17 -11.39 8.98
N ARG A 38 -2.05 -11.04 9.91
CA ARG A 38 -3.37 -10.43 9.65
C ARG A 38 -3.28 -9.13 8.85
N ASP A 39 -2.17 -8.41 8.97
CA ASP A 39 -1.95 -7.12 8.33
C ASP A 39 -1.28 -7.25 6.95
N GLN A 40 -1.02 -8.48 6.50
CA GLN A 40 -0.45 -8.73 5.18
C GLN A 40 -1.54 -8.79 4.12
N THR A 41 -1.30 -8.07 3.02
CA THR A 41 -2.10 -8.14 1.81
C THR A 41 -1.28 -8.81 0.72
N ILE A 42 -1.83 -9.82 0.08
CA ILE A 42 -1.20 -10.51 -1.05
C ILE A 42 -1.76 -9.87 -2.32
N VAL A 43 -0.91 -9.20 -3.06
CA VAL A 43 -1.28 -8.54 -4.31
C VAL A 43 -0.71 -9.37 -5.44
N SER A 44 -1.53 -9.68 -6.44
CA SER A 44 -1.03 -10.33 -7.67
C SER A 44 0.10 -9.52 -8.30
N ALA A 45 1.05 -10.18 -8.98
CA ALA A 45 2.17 -9.51 -9.64
C ALA A 45 1.76 -8.34 -10.57
N ARG A 46 0.57 -8.43 -11.18
CA ARG A 46 -0.01 -7.41 -12.06
C ARG A 46 -0.99 -6.46 -11.39
N LYS A 47 -1.18 -6.57 -10.07
CA LYS A 47 -2.12 -5.79 -9.25
C LYS A 47 -3.57 -5.84 -9.77
N VAL A 48 -3.96 -6.98 -10.34
CA VAL A 48 -5.31 -7.22 -10.87
C VAL A 48 -6.25 -7.66 -9.77
N PHE A 49 -5.75 -8.46 -8.83
CA PHE A 49 -6.47 -8.91 -7.65
C PHE A 49 -5.62 -8.76 -6.39
N GLU A 50 -6.31 -8.55 -5.28
CA GLU A 50 -5.76 -8.48 -3.93
C GLU A 50 -6.49 -9.50 -3.05
N LEU A 51 -5.72 -10.28 -2.30
CA LEU A 51 -6.21 -11.17 -1.27
C LEU A 51 -5.91 -10.55 0.09
N VAL A 52 -6.97 -10.27 0.84
CA VAL A 52 -6.93 -9.63 2.16
C VAL A 52 -7.67 -10.49 3.18
N PHE A 53 -7.19 -10.46 4.42
CA PHE A 53 -7.95 -11.01 5.54
C PHE A 53 -9.04 -9.99 5.95
N PHE A 54 -10.29 -10.30 5.61
CA PHE A 54 -11.42 -9.48 6.03
C PHE A 54 -11.78 -9.77 7.50
N HIS A 55 -11.99 -8.70 8.28
CA HIS A 55 -12.66 -8.83 9.59
C HIS A 55 -14.15 -8.69 9.39
N PRO A 56 -14.95 -9.74 9.63
CA PRO A 56 -16.35 -9.52 9.94
C PRO A 56 -16.35 -8.74 11.26
N GLY A 57 -16.61 -7.43 11.19
CA GLY A 57 -16.74 -6.58 12.38
C GLY A 57 -17.64 -7.31 13.37
N SER A 58 -17.21 -7.39 14.64
CA SER A 58 -17.80 -8.22 15.70
C SER A 58 -19.27 -8.50 15.41
N SER A 59 -19.56 -9.67 14.81
CA SER A 59 -20.91 -10.19 14.89
C SER A 59 -21.08 -10.38 16.38
N LEU A 60 -21.92 -9.55 17.00
CA LEU A 60 -22.30 -9.72 18.39
C LEU A 60 -22.53 -11.21 18.55
N ALA A 61 -21.68 -11.86 19.34
CA ALA A 61 -21.83 -13.26 19.63
C ALA A 61 -23.26 -13.38 20.16
N ARG A 62 -24.16 -13.93 19.34
CA ARG A 62 -25.42 -14.41 19.86
C ARG A 62 -24.99 -15.56 20.77
N GLN A 63 -24.90 -15.25 22.07
CA GLN A 63 -24.92 -16.27 23.10
C GLN A 63 -26.21 -17.06 22.88
N GLU A 64 -26.05 -18.31 22.50
CA GLU A 64 -26.94 -19.41 22.84
C GLU A 64 -26.07 -20.53 23.44
#